data_AF-A0A1K1Z6A4-F1
#
_entry.id   AF-A0A1K1Z6A4-F1
#
_cell.length_a   1.000
_cell.length_b   1.000
_cell.length_c   1.000
_cell.angle_alpha   90.00
_cell.angle_beta   90.00
_cell.angle_gamma   90.00
#
_symmetry.space_group_name_H-M   'P 1'
#
loop_
_entity.id
_entity.type
_entity.pdbx_description
1 polymer ?
#
loop_
_entity_poly.entity_id
_entity_poly.type
_entity_poly.pdbx_seq_one_letter_code
_entity_poly.pdbx_strand_id
1 'polypeptide(L)'
;MGVSGTPRTTEEWTDLQHSTDHEQGLRDGAFPGPEPAPDCPDCGLTVDIRPTHYRWWVRLEPDGPAPLLAHTVPPGQRWHLDRDGTAWNAQDHEPGPGECCRISHHLVCPRRDRP
;
A
#
# COMPACT_ATOMS: atom_id res chain seq x y z
N MET A 1 -35.44 -7.03 -19.47
CA MET A 1 -34.81 -5.70 -19.38
C MET A 1 -33.32 -5.93 -19.17
N GLY A 2 -32.55 -6.01 -20.24
CA GLY A 2 -31.10 -6.25 -20.18
C GLY A 2 -30.40 -4.93 -19.89
N VAL A 3 -29.59 -4.89 -18.84
CA VAL A 3 -28.66 -3.77 -18.63
C VAL A 3 -27.52 -3.92 -19.65
N SER A 4 -27.65 -3.25 -20.79
CA SER A 4 -26.51 -3.07 -21.71
C SER A 4 -25.56 -2.07 -21.08
N GLY A 5 -24.67 -2.53 -20.20
CA GLY A 5 -23.52 -1.76 -19.77
C GLY A 5 -22.43 -1.88 -20.84
N THR A 6 -22.00 -0.76 -21.40
CA THR A 6 -20.78 -0.72 -22.23
C THR A 6 -19.62 -1.31 -21.41
N PRO A 7 -18.79 -2.21 -21.97
CA PRO A 7 -17.61 -2.67 -21.25
C PRO A 7 -16.68 -1.48 -20.97
N ARG A 8 -16.17 -1.40 -19.75
CA ARG A 8 -15.20 -0.36 -19.34
C ARG A 8 -13.92 -0.50 -20.16
N THR A 9 -13.35 0.64 -20.54
CA THR A 9 -12.03 0.78 -21.15
C THR A 9 -10.92 0.45 -20.14
N THR A 10 -9.70 0.20 -20.64
CA THR A 10 -8.52 -0.02 -19.77
C THR A 10 -8.25 1.17 -18.84
N GLU A 11 -8.45 2.40 -19.33
CA GLU A 11 -8.28 3.62 -18.53
C GLU A 11 -9.28 3.68 -17.37
N GLU A 12 -10.56 3.41 -17.65
CA GLU A 12 -11.59 3.36 -16.61
C GLU A 12 -11.33 2.26 -15.56
N TRP A 13 -10.76 1.12 -15.97
CA TRP A 13 -10.34 0.09 -15.01
C TRP A 13 -9.17 0.52 -14.16
N THR A 14 -8.16 1.18 -14.74
CA THR A 14 -7.01 1.72 -14.01
C THR A 14 -7.45 2.77 -12.99
N ASP A 15 -8.35 3.68 -13.37
CA ASP A 15 -8.87 4.70 -12.45
C ASP A 15 -9.64 4.09 -11.27
N LEU A 16 -10.43 3.04 -11.52
CA LEU A 16 -11.13 2.32 -10.46
C LEU A 16 -10.16 1.55 -9.55
N GLN A 17 -9.09 0.98 -10.11
CA GLN A 17 -8.03 0.37 -9.32
C GLN A 17 -7.36 1.41 -8.42
N HIS A 18 -6.94 2.56 -8.97
CA HIS A 18 -6.36 3.65 -8.16
C HIS A 18 -7.31 4.14 -7.07
N SER A 19 -8.62 4.20 -7.33
CA SER A 19 -9.62 4.55 -6.32
C SER A 19 -9.67 3.51 -5.20
N THR A 20 -9.67 2.23 -5.54
CA THR A 20 -9.68 1.13 -4.57
C THR A 20 -8.40 1.09 -3.75
N ASP A 21 -7.25 1.27 -4.40
CA ASP A 21 -5.94 1.33 -3.77
C ASP A 21 -5.83 2.53 -2.83
N HIS A 22 -6.42 3.67 -3.21
CA HIS A 22 -6.48 4.85 -2.38
C HIS A 22 -7.32 4.61 -1.12
N GLU A 23 -8.48 3.93 -1.22
CA GLU A 23 -9.31 3.60 -0.07
C GLU A 23 -8.58 2.70 0.95
N GLN A 24 -7.88 1.66 0.48
CA GLN A 24 -7.04 0.87 1.39
C GLN A 24 -5.86 1.70 1.91
N GLY A 25 -5.23 2.51 1.05
CA GLY A 25 -4.16 3.43 1.43
C GLY A 25 -4.54 4.29 2.63
N LEU A 26 -5.74 4.85 2.64
CA LEU A 26 -6.26 5.62 3.76
C LEU A 26 -6.35 4.80 5.06
N ARG A 27 -6.81 3.54 4.99
CA ARG A 27 -6.86 2.62 6.14
C ARG A 27 -5.46 2.27 6.65
N ASP A 28 -4.51 2.19 5.74
CA ASP A 28 -3.10 1.89 6.00
C ASP A 28 -2.28 3.16 6.29
N GLY A 29 -2.91 4.31 6.49
CA GLY A 29 -2.26 5.54 6.92
C GLY A 29 -1.46 6.28 5.84
N ALA A 30 -1.76 6.07 4.56
CA ALA A 30 -1.28 6.93 3.48
C ALA A 30 -1.80 8.36 3.64
N PHE A 31 -1.03 9.35 3.19
CA PHE A 31 -1.34 10.77 3.37
C PHE A 31 -0.92 11.60 2.15
N PRO A 32 -1.61 12.73 1.87
CA PRO A 32 -1.31 13.58 0.73
C PRO A 32 -0.18 14.56 1.03
N GLY A 33 0.28 15.25 0.00
CA GLY A 33 1.18 16.41 0.12
C GLY A 33 2.61 16.13 -0.33
N PRO A 34 3.58 16.96 0.10
CA PRO A 34 4.99 16.74 -0.21
C PRO A 34 5.56 15.52 0.52
N GLU A 35 6.71 15.04 0.05
CA GLU A 35 7.47 13.99 0.74
C GLU A 35 7.79 14.42 2.18
N PRO A 36 7.42 13.62 3.20
CA PRO A 36 7.66 13.99 4.60
C PRO A 36 9.05 13.56 5.08
N ALA A 37 9.37 13.94 6.32
CA ALA A 37 10.54 13.43 7.01
C ALA A 37 10.45 11.90 7.26
N PRO A 38 11.58 11.18 7.23
CA PRO A 38 11.64 9.72 7.34
C PRO A 38 11.36 9.17 8.74
N ASP A 39 11.03 10.01 9.72
CA ASP A 39 10.68 9.57 11.07
C ASP A 39 9.16 9.59 11.26
N CYS A 40 8.63 8.52 11.87
CA CYS A 40 7.23 8.45 12.23
C CYS A 40 6.90 9.56 13.24
N PRO A 41 5.89 10.43 12.97
CA PRO A 41 5.54 11.50 13.89
C PRO A 41 4.96 11.00 15.22
N ASP A 42 4.46 9.77 15.27
CA ASP A 42 3.85 9.20 16.47
C ASP A 42 4.88 8.51 17.37
N CYS A 43 5.75 7.66 16.78
CA CYS A 43 6.69 6.84 17.55
C CYS A 43 8.17 7.26 17.44
N GLY A 44 8.52 8.13 16.50
CA GLY A 44 9.89 8.59 16.27
C GLY A 44 10.83 7.56 15.63
N LEU A 45 10.34 6.38 15.24
CA LEU A 45 11.13 5.40 14.50
C LEU A 45 11.28 5.81 13.05
N THR A 46 12.45 5.57 12.47
CA THR A 46 12.69 5.74 11.04
C THR A 46 11.87 4.73 10.25
N VAL A 47 11.22 5.21 9.19
CA VAL A 47 10.33 4.45 8.30
C VAL A 47 10.79 4.61 6.85
N ASP A 48 10.34 3.70 6.00
CA ASP A 48 10.55 3.78 4.55
C ASP A 48 9.37 4.50 3.90
N ILE A 49 9.60 5.69 3.35
CA ILE A 49 8.56 6.50 2.70
C ILE A 49 8.52 6.18 1.22
N ARG A 50 7.34 5.84 0.71
CA ARG A 50 7.16 5.52 -0.70
C ARG A 50 6.01 6.32 -1.32
N PRO A 51 6.16 6.82 -2.56
CA PRO A 51 5.05 7.38 -3.30
C PRO A 51 4.08 6.27 -3.72
N THR A 52 2.86 6.62 -4.09
CA THR A 52 1.81 5.70 -4.53
C THR A 52 1.24 6.15 -5.89
N HIS A 53 0.59 5.25 -6.63
CA HIS A 53 0.02 5.60 -7.94
C HIS A 53 -1.07 6.69 -7.87
N TYR A 54 -1.73 6.84 -6.73
CA TYR A 54 -2.71 7.90 -6.48
C TYR A 54 -2.08 9.20 -5.91
N ARG A 55 -0.77 9.39 -6.09
CA ARG A 55 0.01 10.62 -5.76
C ARG A 55 0.03 10.98 -4.27
N TRP A 56 -0.04 9.97 -3.42
CA TRP A 56 0.10 10.09 -1.98
C TRP A 56 1.36 9.36 -1.52
N TRP A 57 1.66 9.48 -0.24
CA TRP A 57 2.79 8.83 0.40
C TRP A 57 2.31 7.80 1.42
N VAL A 58 3.02 6.69 1.52
CA VAL A 58 2.83 5.68 2.57
C VAL A 58 4.11 5.51 3.36
N ARG A 59 3.99 5.26 4.67
CA ARG A 59 5.11 4.87 5.54
C ARG A 59 5.10 3.37 5.68
N LEU A 60 6.14 2.71 5.19
CA LEU A 60 6.35 1.27 5.30
C LEU A 60 7.38 0.98 6.40
N GLU A 61 7.27 -0.21 7.01
CA GLU A 61 8.34 -0.73 7.85
C GLU A 61 9.65 -0.79 7.04
N PRO A 62 10.80 -0.38 7.60
CA PRO A 62 12.09 -0.49 6.94
C PRO A 62 12.41 -1.91 6.46
N ASP A 63 13.33 -2.04 5.50
CA ASP A 63 13.79 -3.38 5.12
C ASP A 63 14.47 -4.07 6.29
N GLY A 64 13.93 -5.24 6.63
CA GLY A 64 14.56 -6.16 7.56
C GLY A 64 15.74 -6.89 6.92
N PRO A 65 16.47 -7.69 7.70
CA PRO A 65 17.59 -8.49 7.21
C PRO A 65 17.17 -9.57 6.19
N ALA A 66 15.89 -9.94 6.16
CA ALA A 66 15.33 -10.88 5.21
C ALA A 66 14.05 -10.31 4.58
N PRO A 67 13.80 -10.54 3.28
CA PRO A 67 12.55 -10.16 2.64
C PRO A 67 11.35 -10.85 3.29
N LEU A 68 10.24 -10.12 3.41
CA LEU A 68 8.98 -10.68 3.90
C LEU A 68 8.21 -11.31 2.75
N LEU A 69 7.99 -12.63 2.82
CA LEU A 69 7.27 -13.36 1.78
C LEU A 69 5.78 -13.04 1.83
N ALA A 70 5.21 -12.57 0.72
CA ALA A 70 3.86 -12.04 0.65
C ALA A 70 2.79 -13.07 1.05
N HIS A 71 3.01 -14.35 0.71
CA HIS A 71 2.10 -15.44 1.08
C HIS A 71 2.01 -15.69 2.59
N THR A 72 2.95 -15.17 3.40
CA THR A 72 2.92 -15.28 4.86
C THR A 72 2.19 -14.12 5.54
N VAL A 73 1.83 -13.09 4.78
CA VAL A 73 1.14 -11.88 5.25
C VAL A 73 -0.34 -11.97 4.90
N PRO A 74 -1.26 -11.57 5.78
CA PRO A 74 -2.69 -11.56 5.47
C PRO A 74 -3.02 -10.73 4.21
N PRO A 75 -4.03 -11.15 3.43
CA PRO A 75 -4.67 -10.30 2.42
C PRO A 75 -5.03 -8.92 2.99
N GLY A 76 -4.94 -7.88 2.17
CA GLY A 76 -5.21 -6.50 2.58
C GLY A 76 -4.17 -5.87 3.50
N GLN A 77 -3.05 -6.55 3.81
CA GLN A 77 -1.94 -6.00 4.60
C GLN A 77 -0.60 -5.98 3.84
N ARG A 78 -0.65 -6.33 2.55
CA ARG A 78 0.52 -6.47 1.68
C ARG A 78 0.72 -5.21 0.85
N TRP A 79 1.90 -4.61 1.01
CA TRP A 79 2.37 -3.52 0.15
C TRP A 79 3.48 -4.01 -0.76
N HIS A 80 3.40 -3.68 -2.03
CA HIS A 80 4.37 -4.08 -3.05
C HIS A 80 5.06 -2.82 -3.59
N LEU A 81 6.27 -2.99 -4.12
CA LEU A 81 7.03 -1.91 -4.73
C LEU A 81 7.26 -2.24 -6.20
N ASP A 82 6.93 -1.28 -7.05
CA ASP A 82 7.36 -1.28 -8.43
C ASP A 82 8.87 -1.05 -8.54
N ARG A 83 9.42 -1.24 -9.75
CA ARG A 83 10.86 -1.07 -10.00
C ARG A 83 11.36 0.36 -9.74
N ASP A 84 10.49 1.35 -9.84
CA ASP A 84 10.77 2.76 -9.54
C ASP A 84 10.60 3.10 -8.05
N GLY A 85 10.19 2.12 -7.23
CA GLY A 85 9.92 2.30 -5.82
C GLY A 85 8.52 2.86 -5.51
N THR A 86 7.63 2.96 -6.50
CA THR A 86 6.22 3.31 -6.25
C THR A 86 5.52 2.16 -5.53
N ALA A 87 4.90 2.47 -4.40
CA ALA A 87 4.19 1.53 -3.58
C ALA A 87 2.73 1.38 -4.02
N TRP A 88 2.27 0.15 -4.08
CA TRP A 88 0.86 -0.19 -4.31
C TRP A 88 0.42 -1.28 -3.33
N ASN A 89 -0.86 -1.30 -3.02
CA ASN A 89 -1.45 -2.31 -2.15
C ASN A 89 -2.23 -3.32 -2.99
N ALA A 90 -2.06 -4.60 -2.68
CA ALA A 90 -2.57 -5.67 -3.52
C ALA A 90 -4.00 -6.12 -3.16
N GLN A 91 -4.65 -5.48 -2.17
CA GLN A 91 -5.93 -5.93 -1.62
C GLN A 91 -5.87 -7.44 -1.31
N ASP A 92 -6.82 -8.20 -1.84
CA ASP A 92 -6.91 -9.65 -1.69
C ASP A 92 -6.22 -10.45 -2.80
N HIS A 93 -5.39 -9.80 -3.63
CA HIS A 93 -4.64 -10.49 -4.69
C HIS A 93 -3.72 -11.56 -4.10
N GLU A 94 -3.80 -12.77 -4.66
CA GLU A 94 -2.95 -13.89 -4.27
C GLU A 94 -1.55 -13.69 -4.86
N PRO A 95 -0.49 -13.69 -4.02
CA PRO A 95 0.83 -13.35 -4.47
C PRO A 95 1.46 -14.49 -5.27
N GLY A 96 2.31 -14.12 -6.22
CA GLY A 96 3.08 -15.09 -6.99
C GLY A 96 4.08 -15.87 -6.11
N PRO A 97 4.54 -17.05 -6.55
CA PRO A 97 5.58 -17.80 -5.85
C PRO A 97 6.84 -16.97 -5.63
N GLY A 98 7.29 -16.85 -4.38
CA GLY A 98 8.48 -16.09 -4.00
C GLY A 98 8.31 -14.57 -4.00
N GLU A 99 7.10 -14.07 -4.27
CA GLU A 99 6.82 -12.64 -4.18
C GLU A 99 6.99 -12.14 -2.75
N CYS A 100 7.63 -10.97 -2.62
CA CYS A 100 7.87 -10.31 -1.35
C CYS A 100 6.98 -9.07 -1.23
N CYS A 101 6.62 -8.72 -0.01
CA CYS A 101 5.86 -7.52 0.28
C CYS A 101 6.50 -6.73 1.43
N ARG A 102 5.89 -5.60 1.73
CA ARG A 102 6.18 -4.66 2.81
C ARG A 102 4.93 -4.54 3.68
N ILE A 103 5.08 -3.97 4.86
CA ILE A 103 3.99 -3.73 5.80
C ILE A 103 3.88 -2.22 6.02
N SER A 104 2.67 -1.68 6.03
CA SER A 104 2.48 -0.29 6.45
C SER A 104 2.87 -0.13 7.92
N HIS A 105 3.75 0.84 8.20
CA HIS A 105 4.11 1.22 9.56
C HIS A 105 2.87 1.62 10.37
N HIS A 106 1.84 2.20 9.73
CA HIS A 106 0.61 2.59 10.42
C HIS A 106 -0.04 1.44 11.19
N LEU A 107 -0.05 0.24 10.60
CA LEU A 107 -0.69 -0.96 11.16
C LEU A 107 0.08 -1.56 12.35
N VAL A 108 1.39 -1.34 12.40
CA VAL A 108 2.28 -1.94 13.39
C VAL A 108 2.93 -0.93 14.34
N CYS A 109 2.64 0.36 14.15
CA CYS A 109 3.21 1.46 14.92
C CYS A 109 2.95 1.24 16.42
N PRO A 110 3.99 1.22 17.27
CA PRO A 110 3.83 0.92 18.70
C PRO A 110 3.14 2.04 19.50
N ARG A 111 2.99 3.24 18.91
CA ARG A 111 2.32 4.40 19.52
C ARG A 111 0.92 4.63 18.98
N ARG A 112 0.46 3.81 18.03
CA ARG A 112 -0.94 3.79 17.60
C ARG A 112 -1.63 2.67 18.35
N ASP A 113 -2.81 2.96 18.88
CA ASP A 113 -3.67 1.91 19.38
C ASP A 113 -4.01 1.00 18.19
N ARG A 114 -3.77 -0.31 18.34
CA ARG A 114 -4.31 -1.28 17.41
C ARG A 114 -5.83 -1.32 17.62
N PRO A 115 -6.64 -1.32 16.54
CA PRO A 115 -8.08 -1.47 16.67
C PRO A 115 -8.47 -2.76 17.41
#